data_AF-A0AAW2YKW3-F1
#
_entry.id   AF-A0AAW2YKW3-F1
#
_cell.length_a   1.000
_cell.length_b   1.000
_cell.length_c   1.000
_cell.angle_alpha   90.00
_cell.angle_beta   90.00
_cell.angle_gamma   90.00
#
_symmetry.space_group_name_H-M   'P 1'
#
loop_
_entity.id
_entity.type
_entity.pdbx_description
1 polymer ?
#
loop_
_entity_poly.entity_id
_entity_poly.type
_entity_poly.pdbx_seq_one_letter_code
_entity_poly.pdbx_strand_id
1 'polypeptide(L)'
;EEVVAKAESIRPTYYNLFGDAASRVSFRTTDIFDISNIPKSADTYMLKNIVHDWSDDQCDSLLQNISHVFDGNYEKRVLVVEKIVNTTKISPRTAGHDIVKCVLFDDQVKHRTLDSFSKMFLRNGFEVTKITPLLDTDYYAIEGKLLKRSRCRFQTTNLEHL
;
A
#
# COMPACT_ATOMS: atom_id res chain seq x y z
N GLU A 1 -16.38 -12.28 12.23
CA GLU A 1 -17.80 -12.28 11.78
C GLU A 1 -18.48 -10.93 11.97
N GLU A 2 -18.35 -10.27 13.12
CA GLU A 2 -18.97 -8.97 13.40
C GLU A 2 -18.60 -7.83 12.42
N VAL A 3 -17.32 -7.73 12.05
CA VAL A 3 -16.83 -6.67 11.13
C VAL A 3 -17.45 -6.77 9.74
N VAL A 4 -17.60 -8.00 9.21
CA VAL A 4 -18.22 -8.23 7.91
C VAL A 4 -19.71 -7.92 7.97
N ALA A 5 -20.42 -8.36 9.02
CA ALA A 5 -21.83 -8.02 9.22
C ALA A 5 -22.04 -6.50 9.27
N LYS A 6 -21.13 -5.76 9.93
CA LYS A 6 -21.15 -4.30 9.95
C LYS A 6 -20.91 -3.69 8.55
N ALA A 7 -19.93 -4.19 7.81
CA ALA A 7 -19.66 -3.73 6.45
C ALA A 7 -20.83 -4.01 5.49
N GLU A 8 -21.50 -5.15 5.64
CA GLU A 8 -22.70 -5.49 4.88
C GLU A 8 -23.89 -4.58 5.24
N SER A 9 -24.05 -4.24 6.53
CA SER A 9 -25.14 -3.38 7.00
C SER A 9 -25.14 -1.98 6.37
N ILE A 10 -23.97 -1.48 5.93
CA ILE A 10 -23.84 -0.16 5.28
C ILE A 10 -23.97 -0.23 3.76
N ARG A 11 -24.02 -1.42 3.15
CA ARG A 11 -24.15 -1.62 1.69
C ARG A 11 -25.36 -0.88 1.08
N PRO A 12 -26.57 -0.88 1.69
CA PRO A 12 -27.71 -0.13 1.14
C PRO A 12 -27.45 1.36 0.98
N THR A 13 -26.65 1.96 1.88
CA THR A 13 -26.24 3.36 1.81
C THR A 13 -25.43 3.64 0.54
N TYR A 14 -24.56 2.69 0.15
CA TYR A 14 -23.73 2.82 -1.05
C TYR A 14 -24.48 2.49 -2.35
N TYR A 15 -25.49 1.62 -2.32
CA TYR A 15 -26.36 1.40 -3.49
C TYR A 15 -27.02 2.69 -3.96
N ASN A 16 -27.45 3.55 -3.03
CA ASN A 16 -28.06 4.83 -3.37
C ASN A 16 -27.07 5.80 -4.05
N LEU A 17 -25.77 5.65 -3.80
CA LEU A 17 -24.72 6.53 -4.34
C LEU A 17 -24.08 5.99 -5.62
N PHE A 18 -23.94 4.66 -5.72
CA PHE A 18 -23.15 3.99 -6.75
C PHE A 18 -23.95 2.97 -7.59
N GLY A 19 -25.25 2.81 -7.33
CA GLY A 19 -26.13 1.88 -8.03
C GLY A 19 -25.63 0.44 -7.97
N ASP A 20 -25.77 -0.28 -9.09
CA ASP A 20 -25.39 -1.69 -9.21
C ASP A 20 -23.90 -1.96 -8.97
N ALA A 21 -23.03 -0.95 -9.01
CA ALA A 21 -21.63 -1.14 -8.68
C ALA A 21 -21.42 -1.66 -7.26
N ALA A 22 -22.31 -1.33 -6.32
CA ALA A 22 -22.26 -1.82 -4.95
C ALA A 22 -22.47 -3.35 -4.85
N SER A 23 -23.15 -3.97 -5.83
CA SER A 23 -23.32 -5.44 -5.89
C SER A 23 -22.01 -6.18 -6.16
N ARG A 24 -21.01 -5.51 -6.76
CA ARG A 24 -19.72 -6.09 -7.14
C ARG A 24 -18.69 -6.08 -6.00
N VAL A 25 -19.08 -5.60 -4.82
CA VAL A 25 -18.24 -5.56 -3.63
C VAL A 25 -18.55 -6.76 -2.74
N SER A 26 -17.50 -7.40 -2.24
CA SER A 26 -17.60 -8.44 -1.21
C SER A 26 -16.63 -8.11 -0.08
N PHE A 27 -17.00 -8.50 1.14
CA PHE A 27 -16.19 -8.27 2.33
C PHE A 27 -15.70 -9.58 2.90
N ARG A 28 -14.48 -9.58 3.43
CA ARG A 28 -13.86 -10.75 4.07
C ARG A 28 -13.12 -10.28 5.30
N THR A 29 -13.22 -11.06 6.38
CA THR A 29 -12.33 -10.89 7.54
C THR A 29 -10.98 -11.49 7.17
N THR A 30 -9.89 -10.79 7.42
CA THR A 30 -8.54 -11.25 7.11
C THR A 30 -7.54 -10.65 8.09
N ASP A 31 -6.46 -11.39 8.36
CA ASP A 31 -5.20 -10.78 8.75
C ASP A 31 -4.49 -10.30 7.47
N ILE A 32 -4.11 -9.03 7.43
CA ILE A 32 -3.44 -8.42 6.27
C ILE A 32 -1.95 -8.74 6.20
N PHE A 33 -1.34 -9.22 7.29
CA PHE A 33 0.06 -9.63 7.35
C PHE A 33 0.27 -11.11 7.03
N ASP A 34 -0.80 -11.91 7.02
CA ASP A 34 -0.76 -13.29 6.55
C ASP A 34 -0.98 -13.35 5.03
N ILE A 35 0.09 -13.65 4.31
CA ILE A 35 0.10 -13.77 2.85
C ILE A 35 -0.90 -14.80 2.32
N SER A 36 -1.21 -15.85 3.09
CA SER A 36 -2.13 -16.91 2.65
C SER A 36 -3.56 -16.41 2.47
N ASN A 37 -3.91 -15.30 3.11
CA ASN A 37 -5.22 -14.67 3.01
C ASN A 37 -5.32 -13.64 1.87
N ILE A 38 -4.22 -13.29 1.20
CA ILE A 38 -4.22 -12.31 0.10
C ILE A 38 -4.67 -13.00 -1.21
N PRO A 39 -5.76 -12.55 -1.85
CA PRO A 39 -6.30 -13.20 -3.05
C PRO A 39 -5.35 -13.10 -4.24
N LYS A 40 -4.84 -14.22 -4.77
CA LYS A 40 -3.88 -14.23 -5.89
C LYS A 40 -4.46 -13.78 -7.24
N SER A 41 -5.78 -13.77 -7.39
CA SER A 41 -6.47 -13.51 -8.65
C SER A 41 -6.69 -12.03 -8.95
N ALA A 42 -6.34 -11.11 -8.04
CA ALA A 42 -6.56 -9.68 -8.28
C ALA A 42 -5.50 -9.09 -9.23
N ASP A 43 -5.95 -8.22 -10.14
CA ASP A 43 -5.10 -7.41 -11.01
C ASP A 43 -4.48 -6.21 -10.27
N THR A 44 -5.16 -5.72 -9.24
CA THR A 44 -4.72 -4.57 -8.44
C THR A 44 -5.01 -4.78 -6.96
N TYR A 45 -4.03 -4.42 -6.13
CA TYR A 45 -4.10 -4.49 -4.67
C TYR A 45 -4.05 -3.07 -4.13
N MET A 46 -5.14 -2.62 -3.51
CA MET A 46 -5.26 -1.26 -3.00
C MET A 46 -5.13 -1.24 -1.47
N LEU A 47 -4.24 -0.38 -0.98
CA LEU A 47 -4.08 -0.06 0.44
C LEU A 47 -4.45 1.42 0.63
N LYS A 48 -5.62 1.69 1.19
CA LYS A 48 -6.10 3.05 1.44
C LYS A 48 -6.20 3.29 2.94
N ASN A 49 -5.50 4.30 3.46
CA ASN A 49 -5.45 4.59 4.90
C ASN A 49 -5.07 3.36 5.72
N ILE A 50 -4.00 2.68 5.33
CA ILE A 50 -3.50 1.49 6.03
C ILE A 50 -2.04 1.72 6.43
N VAL A 51 -1.20 2.10 5.47
CA VAL A 51 0.26 2.18 5.63
C VAL A 51 0.64 3.19 6.72
N HIS A 52 -0.17 4.22 6.93
CA HIS A 52 0.10 5.25 7.92
C HIS A 52 -0.13 4.83 9.39
N ASP A 53 -0.67 3.64 9.65
CA ASP A 53 -0.90 3.11 11.01
C ASP A 53 0.21 2.17 11.47
N TRP A 54 1.15 1.83 10.58
CA TRP A 54 2.15 0.79 10.81
C TRP A 54 3.59 1.32 10.73
N SER A 55 4.50 0.64 11.42
CA SER A 55 5.94 0.90 11.35
C SER A 55 6.49 0.62 9.94
N ASP A 56 7.70 1.10 9.65
CA ASP A 56 8.33 0.85 8.35
C ASP A 56 8.53 -0.65 8.08
N ASP A 57 8.88 -1.45 9.10
CA ASP A 57 9.09 -2.90 8.96
C ASP A 57 7.78 -3.66 8.68
N GLN A 58 6.69 -3.22 9.30
CA GLN A 58 5.35 -3.76 9.03
C GLN A 58 4.87 -3.37 7.64
N CYS A 59 5.10 -2.12 7.22
CA CYS A 59 4.79 -1.67 5.86
C CYS A 59 5.58 -2.47 4.82
N ASP A 60 6.85 -2.75 5.10
CA ASP A 60 7.70 -3.57 4.23
C ASP A 60 7.18 -4.99 4.15
N SER A 61 6.83 -5.61 5.28
CA SER A 61 6.24 -6.95 5.33
C SER A 61 4.95 -7.03 4.49
N LEU A 62 4.07 -6.03 4.60
CA LEU A 62 2.84 -5.95 3.82
C LEU A 62 3.12 -5.84 2.31
N LEU A 63 4.02 -4.95 1.90
CA LEU A 63 4.37 -4.78 0.49
C LEU A 63 5.11 -6.01 -0.07
N GLN A 64 5.97 -6.65 0.72
CA GLN A 64 6.62 -7.91 0.33
C GLN A 64 5.60 -9.01 0.11
N ASN A 65 4.61 -9.16 0.98
CA ASN A 65 3.54 -10.13 0.79
C ASN A 65 2.80 -9.90 -0.54
N ILE A 66 2.47 -8.64 -0.85
CA ILE A 66 1.84 -8.27 -2.13
C ILE A 66 2.78 -8.61 -3.31
N SER A 67 4.07 -8.29 -3.21
CA SER A 67 5.10 -8.59 -4.22
C SER A 67 5.19 -10.09 -4.50
N HIS A 68 5.18 -10.92 -3.45
CA HIS A 68 5.16 -12.38 -3.56
C HIS A 68 3.88 -12.90 -4.25
N VAL A 69 2.71 -12.33 -3.93
CA VAL A 69 1.43 -12.69 -4.55
C VAL A 69 1.36 -12.34 -6.04
N PHE A 70 2.17 -11.38 -6.50
CA PHE A 70 2.23 -11.08 -7.93
C PHE A 70 2.87 -12.21 -8.72
N ASP A 71 3.70 -13.05 -8.08
CA ASP A 71 4.31 -14.24 -8.69
C ASP A 71 5.02 -13.92 -10.02
N GLY A 72 5.78 -12.81 -10.02
CA GLY A 72 6.49 -12.33 -11.22
C GLY A 72 5.59 -11.76 -12.33
N ASN A 73 4.28 -11.63 -12.11
CA ASN A 73 3.38 -10.97 -13.05
C ASN A 73 3.56 -9.45 -13.01
N TYR A 74 4.24 -8.92 -14.03
CA TYR A 74 4.52 -7.48 -14.18
C TYR A 74 3.30 -6.64 -14.62
N GLU A 75 2.15 -7.26 -14.91
CA GLU A 75 0.91 -6.56 -15.26
C GLU A 75 0.02 -6.24 -14.05
N LYS A 76 0.28 -6.85 -12.90
CA LYS A 76 -0.39 -6.50 -11.64
C LYS A 76 0.09 -5.16 -11.09
N ARG A 77 -0.76 -4.51 -10.29
CA ARG A 77 -0.48 -3.19 -9.68
C ARG A 77 -0.70 -3.21 -8.18
N VAL A 78 0.14 -2.48 -7.44
CA VAL A 78 -0.16 -2.08 -6.07
C VAL A 78 -0.51 -0.60 -6.07
N LEU A 79 -1.54 -0.21 -5.33
CA LEU A 79 -2.00 1.17 -5.23
C LEU A 79 -2.07 1.56 -3.76
N VAL A 80 -1.21 2.48 -3.35
CA VAL A 80 -1.23 3.03 -1.99
C VAL A 80 -1.88 4.41 -2.03
N VAL A 81 -3.00 4.56 -1.32
CA VAL A 81 -3.74 5.81 -1.22
C VAL A 81 -3.60 6.37 0.18
N GLU A 82 -2.74 7.39 0.31
CA GLU A 82 -2.32 7.90 1.59
C GLU A 82 -2.22 9.41 1.61
N LYS A 83 -2.30 9.96 2.82
CA LYS A 83 -1.98 11.36 3.06
C LYS A 83 -0.46 11.53 3.00
N ILE A 84 -0.01 12.48 2.18
CA ILE A 84 1.41 12.79 2.05
C ILE A 84 1.74 14.07 2.78
N VAL A 85 2.75 13.99 3.66
CA VAL A 85 3.24 15.18 4.33
C VAL A 85 4.12 15.98 3.40
N ASN A 86 3.72 17.24 3.21
CA ASN A 86 4.59 18.26 2.68
C ASN A 86 5.31 18.95 3.85
N THR A 87 6.60 18.69 4.00
CA THR A 87 7.44 19.24 5.08
C THR A 87 7.58 20.76 5.02
N THR A 88 7.25 21.38 3.88
CA THR A 88 7.30 22.85 3.70
C THR A 88 5.97 23.54 4.02
N LYS A 89 4.87 22.79 4.12
CA LYS A 89 3.51 23.31 4.38
C LYS A 89 2.72 22.32 5.23
N ILE A 90 2.92 22.36 6.54
CA ILE A 90 2.15 21.53 7.48
C ILE A 90 0.86 22.28 7.83
N SER A 91 -0.29 21.73 7.45
CA SER A 91 -1.59 22.28 7.88
C SER A 91 -1.85 21.97 9.36
N PRO A 92 -2.62 22.80 10.09
CA PRO A 92 -3.00 22.52 11.48
C PRO A 92 -3.68 21.17 11.66
N ARG A 93 -4.45 20.72 10.65
CA ARG A 93 -5.07 19.39 10.64
C ARG A 93 -4.03 18.27 10.57
N THR A 94 -3.00 18.41 9.74
CA THR A 94 -1.89 17.44 9.66
C THR A 94 -1.12 17.38 10.97
N ALA A 95 -0.73 18.54 11.52
CA ALA A 95 -0.03 18.62 12.79
C ALA A 95 -0.86 18.03 13.95
N GLY A 96 -2.16 18.32 14.01
CA GLY A 96 -3.04 17.76 15.03
C GLY A 96 -3.16 16.24 14.93
N HIS A 97 -3.22 15.70 13.71
CA HIS A 97 -3.25 14.25 13.51
C HIS A 97 -1.92 13.58 13.92
N ASP A 98 -0.78 14.21 13.63
CA ASP A 98 0.54 13.75 14.10
C ASP A 98 0.61 13.70 15.63
N ILE A 99 0.15 14.75 16.31
CA ILE A 99 0.15 14.81 17.78
C ILE A 99 -0.71 13.70 18.38
N VAL A 100 -1.94 13.52 17.86
CA VAL A 100 -2.83 12.43 18.31
C VAL A 100 -2.16 11.08 18.11
N LYS A 101 -1.44 10.90 17.00
CA LYS A 101 -0.70 9.67 16.72
C LYS A 101 0.43 9.41 17.70
N CYS A 102 1.27 10.40 17.98
CA CYS A 102 2.34 10.29 18.97
C CYS A 102 1.85 9.92 20.38
N VAL A 103 0.59 10.26 20.71
CA VAL A 103 0.01 9.99 22.03
C VAL A 103 -0.68 8.63 22.10
N LEU A 104 -1.34 8.20 21.00
CA LEU A 104 -2.21 7.03 21.00
C LEU A 104 -1.62 5.79 20.33
N PHE A 105 -0.56 5.95 19.53
CA PHE A 105 0.04 4.87 18.73
C PHE A 105 1.54 4.75 19.00
N ASP A 106 2.11 3.64 18.53
CA ASP A 106 3.55 3.36 18.63
C ASP A 106 4.40 4.51 18.05
N ASP A 107 5.59 4.73 18.62
CA ASP A 107 6.48 5.84 18.24
C ASP A 107 6.97 5.76 16.79
N GLN A 108 6.81 4.60 16.17
CA GLN A 108 7.19 4.32 14.78
C GLN A 108 6.12 4.70 13.74
N VAL A 109 4.93 5.11 14.18
CA VAL A 109 3.84 5.50 13.29
C VAL A 109 4.03 6.95 12.83
N LYS A 110 4.41 7.12 11.55
CA LYS A 110 4.72 8.43 10.97
C LYS A 110 3.95 8.71 9.69
N HIS A 111 3.55 9.96 9.48
CA HIS A 111 3.23 10.39 8.13
C HIS A 111 4.51 10.44 7.28
N ARG A 112 4.37 10.04 6.02
CA ARG A 112 5.50 9.85 5.11
C ARG A 112 5.43 10.86 3.96
N THR A 113 6.60 11.26 3.48
CA THR A 113 6.75 12.10 2.28
C THR A 113 6.67 11.24 1.02
N LEU A 114 6.48 11.85 -0.16
CA LEU A 114 6.55 11.11 -1.44
C LEU A 114 7.88 10.37 -1.61
N ASP A 115 9.00 11.00 -1.25
CA ASP A 115 10.33 10.38 -1.31
C ASP A 115 10.42 9.13 -0.41
N SER A 116 9.84 9.20 0.80
CA SER A 116 9.77 8.05 1.71
C SER A 116 8.95 6.90 1.11
N PHE A 117 7.82 7.20 0.45
CA PHE A 117 7.03 6.17 -0.23
C PHE A 117 7.78 5.57 -1.42
N SER A 118 8.44 6.39 -2.25
CA SER A 118 9.21 5.90 -3.40
C SER A 118 10.33 4.96 -2.96
N LYS A 119 11.06 5.28 -1.89
CA LYS A 119 12.09 4.42 -1.31
C LYS A 119 11.52 3.11 -0.76
N MET A 120 10.37 3.19 -0.09
CA MET A 120 9.66 2.02 0.43
C MET A 120 9.17 1.10 -0.68
N PHE A 121 8.62 1.64 -1.77
CA PHE A 121 8.23 0.83 -2.94
C PHE A 121 9.46 0.13 -3.55
N LEU A 122 10.54 0.88 -3.78
CA LEU A 122 11.76 0.37 -4.40
C LEU A 122 12.38 -0.80 -3.62
N ARG A 123 12.55 -0.66 -2.30
CA ARG A 123 13.15 -1.69 -1.46
C ARG A 123 12.29 -2.97 -1.35
N ASN A 124 10.98 -2.86 -1.58
CA ASN A 124 10.06 -4.00 -1.60
C ASN A 124 9.78 -4.55 -3.00
N GLY A 125 10.59 -4.18 -3.99
CA GLY A 125 10.57 -4.76 -5.33
C GLY A 125 9.62 -4.10 -6.31
N PHE A 126 9.14 -2.88 -6.01
CA PHE A 126 8.26 -2.12 -6.89
C PHE A 126 8.95 -0.87 -7.47
N GLU A 127 8.69 -0.58 -8.74
CA GLU A 127 8.86 0.76 -9.30
C GLU A 127 7.58 1.56 -9.11
N VAL A 128 7.68 2.82 -8.69
CA VAL A 128 6.55 3.75 -8.71
C VAL A 128 6.33 4.22 -10.14
N THR A 129 5.18 3.90 -10.71
CA THR A 129 4.84 4.21 -12.11
C THR A 129 4.02 5.47 -12.25
N LYS A 130 3.22 5.80 -11.23
CA LYS A 130 2.36 6.99 -11.26
C LYS A 130 2.10 7.49 -9.85
N ILE A 131 2.13 8.81 -9.69
CA ILE A 131 1.69 9.51 -8.48
C ILE A 131 0.59 10.48 -8.90
N THR A 132 -0.60 10.34 -8.35
CA THR A 132 -1.77 11.16 -8.69
C THR A 132 -2.30 11.86 -7.43
N PRO A 133 -2.26 13.20 -7.34
CA PRO A 133 -2.95 13.91 -6.26
C PRO A 133 -4.46 13.70 -6.37
N LEU A 134 -5.14 13.54 -5.24
CA LEU A 134 -6.58 13.33 -5.18
C LEU A 134 -7.30 14.60 -4.76
N LEU A 135 -7.92 15.27 -5.73
CA LEU A 135 -8.68 16.52 -5.54
C LEU A 135 -7.81 17.61 -4.88
N ASP A 136 -8.44 18.61 -4.27
CA ASP A 136 -7.77 19.67 -3.48
C ASP A 136 -7.49 19.18 -2.04
N THR A 137 -6.91 17.98 -1.90
CA THR A 137 -6.58 17.38 -0.61
C THR A 137 -5.11 16.98 -0.51
N ASP A 138 -4.67 16.65 0.69
CA ASP A 138 -3.31 16.14 0.95
C ASP A 138 -3.15 14.64 0.59
N TYR A 139 -4.16 14.04 -0.06
CA TYR A 139 -4.13 12.63 -0.45
C TYR A 139 -3.51 12.42 -1.83
N TYR A 140 -2.73 11.36 -1.94
CA TYR A 140 -2.14 10.91 -3.20
C TYR A 140 -2.42 9.42 -3.39
N ALA A 141 -2.65 9.05 -4.65
CA ALA A 141 -2.64 7.66 -5.10
C ALA A 141 -1.28 7.36 -5.75
N ILE A 142 -0.53 6.44 -5.15
CA ILE A 142 0.81 6.01 -5.57
C ILE A 142 0.69 4.60 -6.16
N GLU A 143 0.85 4.50 -7.46
CA GLU A 143 0.82 3.25 -8.21
C GLU A 143 2.23 2.67 -8.33
N GLY A 144 2.36 1.36 -8.09
CA GLY A 144 3.58 0.60 -8.27
C GLY A 144 3.41 -0.68 -9.09
N LYS A 145 4.47 -1.05 -9.81
CA LYS A 145 4.61 -2.30 -10.55
C LYS A 145 5.84 -3.05 -10.08
N LEU A 146 5.86 -4.38 -10.21
CA LEU A 146 7.08 -5.13 -9.93
C LEU A 146 8.23 -4.65 -10.82
N LEU A 147 9.40 -4.48 -10.21
CA LEU A 147 10.65 -4.26 -10.95
C LEU A 147 10.94 -5.48 -11.82
N LYS A 148 11.16 -5.25 -13.11
CA LYS A 148 11.66 -6.30 -14.00
C LYS A 148 13.06 -6.68 -13.55
N ARG A 149 13.24 -7.91 -13.08
CA ARG A 149 14.58 -8.43 -12.79
C ARG A 149 15.34 -8.53 -14.11
N SER A 150 16.32 -7.65 -14.30
CA SER A 150 17.34 -7.82 -15.33
C SER A 150 18.04 -9.16 -15.08
N ARG A 151 18.09 -10.05 -16.07
CA ARG A 151 18.91 -11.26 -16.00
C ARG A 151 20.37 -10.85 -15.92
N CYS A 152 20.90 -10.61 -14.72
CA CYS A 152 22.33 -10.51 -14.53
C CYS A 152 22.89 -11.93 -14.58
N ARG A 153 23.41 -12.35 -15.76
CA ARG A 153 24.26 -13.53 -15.85
C ARG A 153 25.56 -13.19 -15.13
N PHE A 154 25.69 -13.60 -13.88
CA PHE A 154 27.02 -13.74 -13.30
C PHE A 154 27.69 -14.92 -13.99
N GLN A 155 28.53 -14.64 -14.99
CA GLN A 155 29.58 -15.57 -15.37
C GLN A 155 30.57 -15.58 -14.21
N THR A 156 30.57 -16.66 -13.44
CA THR A 156 31.67 -16.98 -12.54
C THR A 156 32.88 -17.31 -13.43
N THR A 157 33.76 -16.35 -13.67
CA THR A 157 35.10 -16.65 -14.15
C THR A 157 35.85 -17.33 -13.02
N ASN A 158 36.05 -18.64 -13.16
CA ASN A 158 37.00 -19.39 -12.35
C ASN A 158 38.39 -18.76 -12.55
N LEU A 159 38.93 -18.16 -11.50
CA LEU A 159 40.33 -17.81 -11.38
C LEU A 159 40.99 -18.88 -10.49
N GLU A 160 41.20 -20.05 -11.06
CA GLU A 160 42.22 -20.98 -10.59
C GLU A 160 43.33 -20.99 -11.64
N HIS A 161 44.54 -20.60 -11.19
CA HIS A 161 45.83 -20.49 -11.89
C HIS A 161 46.36 -19.06 -12.06
N LEU A 162 46.88 -18.51 -10.95
CA LEU A 162 48.12 -17.73 -10.90
C LEU A 162 48.91 -18.15 -9.65
#